data_AF-A0A662SQY3-F1
#
_entry.id   AF-A0A662SQY3-F1
#
_cell.length_a   1.000
_cell.length_b   1.000
_cell.length_c   1.000
_cell.angle_alpha   90.00
_cell.angle_beta   90.00
_cell.angle_gamma   90.00
#
_symmetry.space_group_name_H-M   'P 1'
#
loop_
_entity.id
_entity.type
_entity.pdbx_description
1 polymer ?
#
loop_
_entity_poly.entity_id
_entity_poly.type
_entity_poly.pdbx_seq_one_letter_code
_entity_poly.pdbx_strand_id
1 'polypeptide(L)'
;MNERSNHERGSKRKIATSDIGSIADKRLSDGTLVFSGKRKITTKLSSDSPIKAPFSGRECVYFRAEGYFEVEGASFHVGTAHSKGKFYVSIKGFLVEVGLVKMEFPPTHAKKVVIGEEQEEIREKIRELWGVSIPSIGRELKIYEWCLYPDKEYLLRVEERGSALPPEEGEKPEVVVSHHFIFKDPKIERNRSLDGKVKDNRLLKYVPLLLSGDPEIRSSAIRELIDMNHGLVEELYDKLLTVDEKLVEAIFRILEGKGEIGLRFLWQDKSGSIYRPFFARELPDELKIRYLIYKMDRDLSSSELECVISELGKLNAVESIPAIIEKAEKASLNCIMAAAKVFGDFKAVEAVDFLLRCLYPGFLESKVDSPFDESKLEEAREMIVWALEKIRKETSENT
;
A
#
# COMPACT_ATOMS: atom_id res chain seq x y z
N MET A 1 -4.03 16.69 66.12
CA MET A 1 -4.36 17.36 64.85
C MET A 1 -3.06 17.85 64.24
N ASN A 2 -2.67 17.29 63.10
CA ASN A 2 -2.06 18.06 62.02
C ASN A 2 -1.96 17.17 60.79
N GLU A 3 -2.56 17.68 59.74
CA GLU A 3 -2.85 17.03 58.47
C GLU A 3 -1.56 16.71 57.72
N ARG A 4 -1.43 15.45 57.28
CA ARG A 4 -0.46 15.08 56.25
C ARG A 4 -1.00 15.61 54.92
N SER A 5 -0.43 16.71 54.45
CA SER A 5 -0.63 17.20 53.08
C SER A 5 -0.13 16.13 52.10
N ASN A 6 -1.07 15.59 51.30
CA ASN A 6 -0.79 14.63 50.25
C ASN A 6 0.27 15.18 49.26
N HIS A 7 1.29 14.36 49.03
CA HIS A 7 2.24 14.51 47.94
C HIS A 7 1.54 14.31 46.58
N GLU A 8 1.30 15.40 45.85
CA GLU A 8 1.11 15.37 44.40
C GLU A 8 2.22 16.17 43.71
N ARG A 9 3.39 15.56 43.55
CA ARG A 9 4.42 16.04 42.59
C ARG A 9 5.18 14.84 42.01
N GLY A 10 4.56 14.15 41.06
CA GLY A 10 5.25 13.22 40.17
C GLY A 10 5.51 13.88 38.83
N SER A 11 6.57 14.70 38.71
CA SER A 11 7.01 15.21 37.41
C SER A 11 7.54 14.04 36.59
N LYS A 12 6.75 13.58 35.61
CA LYS A 12 7.13 12.48 34.73
C LYS A 12 8.42 12.84 33.98
N ARG A 13 9.44 11.98 34.03
CA ARG A 13 10.70 12.20 33.30
C ARG A 13 10.43 12.12 31.79
N LYS A 14 10.79 13.17 31.06
CA LYS A 14 10.74 13.21 29.59
C LYS A 14 11.89 12.38 29.02
N ILE A 15 11.61 11.58 27.98
CA ILE A 15 12.59 10.74 27.29
C ILE A 15 12.46 10.96 25.79
N ALA A 16 13.61 11.04 25.10
CA ALA A 16 13.66 11.19 23.65
C ALA A 16 13.23 9.90 22.93
N THR A 17 12.77 10.03 21.69
CA THR A 17 12.35 8.87 20.89
C THR A 17 13.46 7.84 20.69
N SER A 18 14.73 8.27 20.63
CA SER A 18 15.90 7.39 20.50
C SER A 18 16.04 6.40 21.66
N ASP A 19 15.61 6.79 22.85
CA ASP A 19 15.89 6.06 24.08
C ASP A 19 14.73 5.14 24.49
N ILE A 20 13.64 5.11 23.71
CA ILE A 20 12.44 4.33 24.06
C ILE A 20 12.72 2.82 24.18
N GLY A 21 13.69 2.31 23.41
CA GLY A 21 14.15 0.93 23.52
C GLY A 21 14.66 0.56 24.92
N SER A 22 15.27 1.51 25.63
CA SER A 22 15.83 1.29 26.98
C SER A 22 14.76 1.06 28.06
N ILE A 23 13.52 1.49 27.82
CA ILE A 23 12.40 1.34 28.76
C ILE A 23 11.43 0.21 28.36
N ALA A 24 11.67 -0.45 27.22
CA ALA A 24 10.92 -1.63 26.80
C ALA A 24 11.27 -2.85 27.70
N ASP A 25 10.27 -3.68 28.02
CA ASP A 25 10.52 -4.93 28.78
C ASP A 25 11.24 -5.97 27.92
N LYS A 26 10.89 -6.02 26.64
CA LYS A 26 11.50 -6.89 25.65
C LYS A 26 11.23 -6.38 24.24
N ARG A 27 12.06 -6.85 23.31
CA ARG A 27 11.88 -6.70 21.87
C ARG A 27 11.46 -8.04 21.27
N LEU A 28 10.48 -8.04 20.39
CA LEU A 28 10.07 -9.21 19.62
C LEU A 28 10.88 -9.33 18.32
N SER A 29 10.87 -10.52 17.71
CA SER A 29 11.57 -10.78 16.44
C SER A 29 11.09 -9.90 15.27
N ASP A 30 9.84 -9.42 15.34
CA ASP A 30 9.24 -8.50 14.36
C ASP A 30 9.57 -7.02 14.60
N GLY A 31 10.45 -6.72 15.56
CA GLY A 31 10.82 -5.35 15.92
C GLY A 31 9.83 -4.65 16.86
N THR A 32 8.74 -5.30 17.27
CA THR A 32 7.78 -4.71 18.23
C THR A 32 8.40 -4.57 19.61
N LEU A 33 8.28 -3.38 20.20
CA LEU A 33 8.66 -3.11 21.58
C LEU A 33 7.49 -3.41 22.53
N VAL A 34 7.75 -4.20 23.57
CA VAL A 34 6.76 -4.60 24.58
C VAL A 34 6.93 -3.76 25.83
N PHE A 35 5.83 -3.20 26.34
CA PHE A 35 5.82 -2.36 27.53
C PHE A 35 4.77 -2.83 28.54
N SER A 36 5.14 -2.83 29.81
CA SER A 36 4.34 -3.35 30.92
C SER A 36 3.82 -4.78 30.65
N GLY A 37 4.65 -5.60 30.01
CA GLY A 37 4.32 -6.97 29.58
C GLY A 37 3.29 -7.06 28.44
N LYS A 38 2.83 -5.94 27.87
CA LYS A 38 1.81 -5.89 26.81
C LYS A 38 2.41 -5.45 25.48
N ARG A 39 1.99 -6.12 24.39
CA ARG A 39 2.34 -5.74 23.01
C ARG A 39 1.71 -4.41 22.57
N LYS A 40 0.59 -4.05 23.20
CA LYS A 40 -0.14 -2.80 22.96
C LYS A 40 -0.54 -2.20 24.30
N ILE A 41 -0.41 -0.89 24.43
CA ILE A 41 -0.76 -0.15 25.66
C ILE A 41 -1.80 0.91 25.35
N THR A 42 -2.75 1.09 26.26
CA THR A 42 -3.63 2.26 26.21
C THR A 42 -2.85 3.46 26.71
N THR A 43 -2.85 4.55 25.94
CA THR A 43 -2.13 5.77 26.29
C THR A 43 -2.96 7.02 26.01
N LYS A 44 -2.58 8.10 26.70
CA LYS A 44 -3.09 9.45 26.48
C LYS A 44 -1.97 10.32 25.93
N LEU A 45 -2.36 11.36 25.22
CA LEU A 45 -1.46 12.26 24.52
C LEU A 45 -1.38 13.59 25.25
N SER A 46 -0.20 14.20 25.17
CA SER A 46 0.03 15.55 25.64
C SER A 46 1.00 16.24 24.69
N SER A 47 0.86 17.54 24.48
CA SER A 47 1.84 18.34 23.75
C SER A 47 2.26 19.53 24.58
N ASP A 48 3.42 20.10 24.27
CA ASP A 48 3.86 21.35 24.91
C ASP A 48 3.03 22.55 24.40
N SER A 49 2.38 22.42 23.25
CA SER A 49 1.45 23.40 22.71
C SER A 49 0.35 22.69 21.90
N PRO A 50 -0.95 22.96 22.16
CA PRO A 50 -2.02 22.44 21.32
C PRO A 50 -1.96 23.13 19.96
N ILE A 51 -2.24 22.38 18.90
CA ILE A 51 -2.34 22.89 17.53
C ILE A 51 -3.78 22.75 17.06
N LYS A 52 -4.21 23.61 16.13
CA LYS A 52 -5.51 23.46 15.48
C LYS A 52 -5.35 22.74 14.16
N ALA A 53 -6.18 21.72 13.96
CA ALA A 53 -6.28 21.00 12.71
C ALA A 53 -6.77 21.95 11.61
N PRO A 54 -6.12 21.98 10.44
CA PRO A 54 -6.37 23.00 9.42
C PRO A 54 -7.80 22.99 8.88
N PHE A 55 -8.45 21.83 8.76
CA PHE A 55 -9.76 21.73 8.11
C PHE A 55 -10.91 21.61 9.10
N SER A 56 -10.77 20.80 10.15
CA SER A 56 -11.80 20.70 11.20
C SER A 56 -11.75 21.83 12.22
N GLY A 57 -10.65 22.58 12.31
CA GLY A 57 -10.45 23.63 13.30
C GLY A 57 -10.36 23.13 14.76
N ARG A 58 -10.41 21.81 14.98
CA ARG A 58 -10.34 21.21 16.30
C ARG A 58 -8.92 21.26 16.85
N GLU A 59 -8.83 21.47 18.16
CA GLU A 59 -7.56 21.36 18.88
C GLU A 59 -7.12 19.90 18.95
N CYS A 60 -5.86 19.65 18.61
CA CYS A 60 -5.24 18.34 18.58
C CYS A 60 -3.75 18.46 18.96
N VAL A 61 -3.09 17.33 19.22
CA VAL A 61 -1.63 17.29 19.45
C VAL A 61 -0.86 17.02 18.17
N TYR A 62 -1.53 16.43 17.17
CA TYR A 62 -0.96 16.09 15.87
C TYR A 62 -2.07 15.99 14.83
N PHE A 63 -1.78 16.45 13.61
CA PHE A 63 -2.63 16.19 12.45
C PHE A 63 -1.83 15.68 11.24
N ARG A 64 -2.51 14.89 10.41
CA ARG A 64 -2.15 14.59 9.02
C ARG A 64 -3.33 14.97 8.15
N ALA A 65 -3.10 15.73 7.08
CA ALA A 65 -4.13 16.07 6.13
C ALA A 65 -3.69 15.73 4.70
N GLU A 66 -4.62 15.22 3.91
CA GLU A 66 -4.42 14.83 2.52
C GLU A 66 -5.51 15.39 1.63
N GLY A 67 -5.13 15.81 0.43
CA GLY A 67 -6.04 16.29 -0.61
C GLY A 67 -6.03 15.38 -1.83
N TYR A 68 -7.19 15.19 -2.44
CA TYR A 68 -7.38 14.39 -3.65
C TYR A 68 -8.33 15.09 -4.63
N PHE A 69 -7.94 15.23 -5.90
CA PHE A 69 -8.86 15.62 -6.96
C PHE A 69 -9.55 14.41 -7.54
N GLU A 70 -10.86 14.52 -7.73
CA GLU A 70 -11.63 13.51 -8.45
C GLU A 70 -11.94 14.03 -9.84
N VAL A 71 -11.61 13.22 -10.83
CA VAL A 71 -12.04 13.35 -12.23
C VAL A 71 -12.72 12.03 -12.58
N GLU A 72 -13.65 12.01 -13.54
CA GLU A 72 -14.39 10.79 -13.91
C GLU A 72 -13.46 9.56 -14.02
N GLY A 73 -13.61 8.63 -13.07
CA GLY A 73 -12.83 7.38 -13.00
C GLY A 73 -11.44 7.45 -12.32
N ALA A 74 -10.96 8.61 -11.86
CA ALA A 74 -9.63 8.75 -11.28
C ALA A 74 -9.55 9.72 -10.07
N SER A 75 -8.68 9.39 -9.11
CA SER A 75 -8.39 10.22 -7.94
C SER A 75 -6.90 10.59 -7.91
N PHE A 76 -6.59 11.89 -7.94
CA PHE A 76 -5.22 12.42 -7.99
C PHE A 76 -4.82 13.02 -6.66
N HIS A 77 -3.76 12.49 -6.03
CA HIS A 77 -3.23 13.04 -4.77
C HIS A 77 -2.61 14.43 -4.98
N VAL A 78 -3.07 15.39 -4.21
CA VAL A 78 -2.67 16.81 -4.27
C VAL A 78 -1.46 17.07 -3.39
N GLY A 79 -1.45 16.49 -2.18
CA GLY A 79 -0.43 16.75 -1.19
C GLY A 79 -0.77 16.14 0.16
N THR A 80 0.28 15.88 0.94
CA THR A 80 0.18 15.44 2.33
C THR A 80 0.82 16.49 3.22
N ALA A 81 0.13 16.91 4.27
CA ALA A 81 0.65 17.82 5.28
C ALA A 81 0.62 17.15 6.65
N HIS A 82 1.64 17.42 7.46
CA HIS A 82 1.75 16.95 8.84
C HIS A 82 2.06 18.12 9.76
N SER A 83 1.54 18.09 10.99
CA SER A 83 1.96 19.03 12.01
C SER A 83 3.43 18.84 12.39
N LYS A 84 4.17 19.95 12.54
CA LYS A 84 5.60 19.96 12.91
C LYS A 84 5.85 19.97 14.43
N GLY A 85 4.80 20.03 15.24
CA GLY A 85 4.88 20.11 16.70
C GLY A 85 5.30 18.79 17.35
N LYS A 86 6.08 18.88 18.43
CA LYS A 86 6.40 17.74 19.29
C LYS A 86 5.23 17.42 20.21
N PHE A 87 4.95 16.13 20.36
CA PHE A 87 3.98 15.64 21.34
C PHE A 87 4.50 14.36 21.98
N TYR A 88 3.84 13.99 23.07
CA TYR A 88 4.29 12.98 24.02
C TYR A 88 3.20 11.97 24.33
N VAL A 89 3.63 10.72 24.52
CA VAL A 89 2.80 9.62 25.04
C VAL A 89 3.27 9.25 26.44
N SER A 90 2.34 8.86 27.32
CA SER A 90 2.74 8.35 28.63
C SER A 90 2.93 6.83 28.59
N ILE A 91 4.14 6.36 28.91
CA ILE A 91 4.53 4.94 28.94
C ILE A 91 5.28 4.67 30.24
N LYS A 92 4.81 3.73 31.07
CA LYS A 92 5.44 3.36 32.36
C LYS A 92 5.79 4.57 33.26
N GLY A 93 4.97 5.61 33.24
CA GLY A 93 5.23 6.84 34.01
C GLY A 93 6.24 7.81 33.37
N PHE A 94 6.83 7.47 32.24
CA PHE A 94 7.63 8.39 31.41
C PHE A 94 6.75 9.14 30.42
N LEU A 95 7.20 10.34 30.01
CA LEU A 95 6.68 11.08 28.86
C LEU A 95 7.63 10.87 27.70
N VAL A 96 7.23 10.07 26.72
CA VAL A 96 8.09 9.72 25.59
C VAL A 96 7.74 10.61 24.41
N GLU A 97 8.74 11.30 23.87
CA GLU A 97 8.58 12.08 22.65
C GLU A 97 8.22 11.15 21.48
N VAL A 98 7.20 11.53 20.72
CA VAL A 98 6.75 10.76 19.57
C VAL A 98 7.51 11.24 18.33
N GLY A 99 8.21 10.29 17.69
CA GLY A 99 8.90 10.52 16.43
C GLY A 99 7.98 10.30 15.23
N LEU A 100 8.11 9.13 14.58
CA LEU A 100 7.34 8.81 13.39
C LEU A 100 5.93 8.32 13.76
N VAL A 101 4.91 8.91 13.16
CA VAL A 101 3.50 8.65 13.49
C VAL A 101 2.81 7.87 12.38
N LYS A 102 2.12 6.80 12.76
CA LYS A 102 1.15 6.10 11.91
C LYS A 102 -0.20 6.06 12.60
N MET A 103 -1.26 6.40 11.87
CA MET A 103 -2.64 6.36 12.36
C MET A 103 -3.39 5.25 11.62
N GLU A 104 -3.85 4.25 12.35
CA GLU A 104 -4.61 3.12 11.82
C GLU A 104 -6.07 3.21 12.27
N PHE A 105 -6.71 4.32 11.89
CA PHE A 105 -8.14 4.58 12.05
C PHE A 105 -8.63 5.49 10.92
N PRO A 106 -9.94 5.50 10.60
CA PRO A 106 -10.50 6.36 9.57
C PRO A 106 -10.22 7.85 9.83
N PRO A 107 -10.25 8.70 8.79
CA PRO A 107 -10.08 10.14 8.97
C PRO A 107 -11.09 10.68 9.97
N THR A 108 -10.62 11.55 10.86
CA THR A 108 -11.48 12.20 11.87
C THR A 108 -12.34 13.30 11.26
N HIS A 109 -11.95 13.78 10.09
CA HIS A 109 -12.71 14.74 9.31
C HIS A 109 -12.52 14.44 7.81
N ALA A 110 -13.61 14.46 7.06
CA ALA A 110 -13.61 14.33 5.61
C ALA A 110 -14.50 15.44 5.04
N LYS A 111 -14.00 16.17 4.05
CA LYS A 111 -14.70 17.28 3.42
C LYS A 111 -14.61 17.17 1.91
N LYS A 112 -15.73 17.40 1.24
CA LYS A 112 -15.80 17.55 -0.21
C LYS A 112 -15.97 19.03 -0.53
N VAL A 113 -15.18 19.51 -1.49
CA VAL A 113 -15.16 20.91 -1.88
C VAL A 113 -15.19 20.98 -3.40
N VAL A 114 -16.27 21.54 -3.96
CA VAL A 114 -16.31 21.90 -5.38
C VAL A 114 -15.69 23.27 -5.51
N ILE A 115 -14.56 23.36 -6.21
CA ILE A 115 -13.78 24.58 -6.28
C ILE A 115 -14.42 25.53 -7.31
N GLY A 116 -14.96 26.64 -6.82
CA GLY A 116 -15.49 27.77 -7.60
C GLY A 116 -14.74 29.07 -7.30
N GLU A 117 -15.19 30.19 -7.85
CA GLU A 117 -14.59 31.53 -7.63
C GLU A 117 -14.77 32.03 -6.18
N GLU A 118 -15.81 31.59 -5.47
CA GLU A 118 -16.17 32.08 -4.12
C GLU A 118 -15.40 31.42 -2.95
N GLN A 119 -14.40 30.57 -3.22
CA GLN A 119 -13.73 29.75 -2.19
C GLN A 119 -12.25 30.09 -1.98
N GLU A 120 -11.91 31.39 -1.95
CA GLU A 120 -10.53 31.86 -1.82
C GLU A 120 -9.84 31.40 -0.52
N GLU A 121 -10.57 31.36 0.61
CA GLU A 121 -10.02 30.92 1.91
C GLU A 121 -9.50 29.48 1.88
N ILE A 122 -10.21 28.57 1.19
CA ILE A 122 -9.77 27.17 1.06
C ILE A 122 -8.57 27.08 0.11
N ARG A 123 -8.53 27.90 -0.95
CA ARG A 123 -7.41 27.94 -1.89
C ARG A 123 -6.14 28.44 -1.21
N GLU A 124 -6.23 29.50 -0.41
CA GLU A 124 -5.10 30.02 0.37
C GLU A 124 -4.60 28.97 1.36
N LYS A 125 -5.50 28.33 2.11
CA LYS A 125 -5.14 27.28 3.07
C LYS A 125 -4.46 26.09 2.39
N ILE A 126 -4.87 25.73 1.18
CA ILE A 126 -4.21 24.66 0.41
C ILE A 126 -2.83 25.10 -0.09
N ARG A 127 -2.72 26.34 -0.59
CA ARG A 127 -1.42 26.90 -0.99
C ARG A 127 -0.44 26.93 0.19
N GLU A 128 -0.91 27.31 1.37
CA GLU A 128 -0.12 27.31 2.60
C GLU A 128 0.31 25.91 3.04
N LEU A 129 -0.61 24.93 3.01
CA LEU A 129 -0.35 23.57 3.51
C LEU A 129 0.47 22.71 2.55
N TRP A 130 0.21 22.81 1.25
CA TRP A 130 0.75 21.90 0.24
C TRP A 130 1.62 22.59 -0.82
N GLY A 131 1.71 23.92 -0.82
CA GLY A 131 2.54 24.67 -1.78
C GLY A 131 2.03 24.62 -3.22
N VAL A 132 0.78 24.22 -3.44
CA VAL A 132 0.19 24.02 -4.77
C VAL A 132 -0.88 25.07 -5.06
N SER A 133 -0.90 25.55 -6.31
CA SER A 133 -2.00 26.35 -6.84
C SER A 133 -3.03 25.43 -7.49
N ILE A 134 -4.28 25.51 -7.05
CA ILE A 134 -5.35 24.71 -7.62
C ILE A 134 -6.01 25.46 -8.78
N PRO A 135 -6.30 24.81 -9.93
CA PRO A 135 -6.98 25.44 -11.06
C PRO A 135 -8.33 26.07 -10.67
N SER A 136 -8.63 27.18 -11.32
CA SER A 136 -9.88 27.89 -11.18
C SER A 136 -11.01 27.11 -11.85
N ILE A 137 -11.93 26.57 -11.05
CA ILE A 137 -13.31 26.20 -11.40
C ILE A 137 -13.51 24.75 -11.88
N GLY A 138 -14.49 24.07 -11.27
CA GLY A 138 -15.16 22.88 -11.82
C GLY A 138 -14.64 21.52 -11.37
N ARG A 139 -13.66 21.45 -10.47
CA ARG A 139 -13.12 20.17 -9.94
C ARG A 139 -13.56 19.90 -8.50
N GLU A 140 -13.87 18.64 -8.19
CA GLU A 140 -14.15 18.18 -6.82
C GLU A 140 -12.83 17.83 -6.12
N LEU A 141 -12.57 18.51 -5.00
CA LEU A 141 -11.48 18.21 -4.09
C LEU A 141 -12.03 17.48 -2.86
N LYS A 142 -11.53 16.27 -2.61
CA LYS A 142 -11.73 15.54 -1.35
C LYS A 142 -10.56 15.81 -0.42
N ILE A 143 -10.88 16.18 0.81
CA ILE A 143 -9.91 16.44 1.87
C ILE A 143 -10.16 15.45 2.99
N TYR A 144 -9.10 14.76 3.42
CA TYR A 144 -9.12 13.85 4.56
C TYR A 144 -8.15 14.34 5.61
N GLU A 145 -8.61 14.40 6.85
CA GLU A 145 -7.82 14.88 7.97
C GLU A 145 -7.92 13.90 9.15
N TRP A 146 -6.77 13.46 9.62
CA TRP A 146 -6.59 12.61 10.79
C TRP A 146 -5.98 13.42 11.91
N CYS A 147 -6.64 13.43 13.06
CA CYS A 147 -6.19 14.14 14.25
C CYS A 147 -6.00 13.20 15.42
N LEU A 148 -4.95 13.46 16.20
CA LEU A 148 -4.74 12.88 17.51
C LEU A 148 -5.13 13.90 18.58
N TYR A 149 -6.22 13.60 19.29
CA TYR A 149 -6.77 14.45 20.35
C TYR A 149 -6.20 14.12 21.74
N PRO A 150 -5.89 15.12 22.59
CA PRO A 150 -5.30 14.91 23.92
C PRO A 150 -6.25 14.26 24.94
N ASP A 151 -7.56 14.49 24.79
CA ASP A 151 -8.63 13.99 25.67
C ASP A 151 -9.06 12.55 25.33
N LYS A 152 -8.60 12.01 24.20
CA LYS A 152 -8.93 10.66 23.74
C LYS A 152 -7.85 9.65 24.12
N GLU A 153 -8.29 8.44 24.48
CA GLU A 153 -7.39 7.31 24.68
C GLU A 153 -7.12 6.59 23.36
N TYR A 154 -5.87 6.18 23.16
CA TYR A 154 -5.44 5.42 22.00
C TYR A 154 -4.79 4.13 22.41
N LEU A 155 -4.92 3.11 21.56
CA LEU A 155 -4.11 1.91 21.67
C LEU A 155 -2.83 2.14 20.87
N LEU A 156 -1.69 2.13 21.56
CA LEU A 156 -0.37 2.38 21.01
C LEU A 156 0.40 1.07 20.85
N ARG A 157 1.00 0.90 19.67
CA ARG A 157 2.07 -0.07 19.38
C ARG A 157 3.30 0.71 18.91
N VAL A 158 4.49 0.32 19.36
CA VAL A 158 5.75 0.90 18.88
C VAL A 158 6.55 -0.19 18.16
N GLU A 159 6.94 0.11 16.93
CA GLU A 159 7.81 -0.73 16.10
C GLU A 159 9.15 -0.06 15.91
N GLU A 160 10.22 -0.83 16.11
CA GLU A 160 11.56 -0.41 15.75
C GLU A 160 11.89 -0.86 14.32
N ARG A 161 12.40 0.07 13.50
CA ARG A 161 12.85 -0.23 12.13
C ARG A 161 14.25 0.31 11.90
N GLY A 162 15.17 -0.58 11.56
CA GLY A 162 16.49 -0.21 11.05
C GLY A 162 16.38 0.18 9.58
N SER A 163 16.97 1.32 9.22
CA SER A 163 17.21 1.72 7.83
C SER A 163 18.71 1.87 7.66
N ALA A 164 19.29 1.18 6.67
CA ALA A 164 20.69 1.39 6.31
C ALA A 164 20.78 2.66 5.45
N LEU A 165 21.61 3.61 5.85
CA LEU A 165 22.02 4.69 4.97
C LEU A 165 23.01 4.13 3.93
N PRO A 166 22.91 4.54 2.66
CA PRO A 166 23.92 4.18 1.67
C PRO A 166 25.29 4.67 2.17
N PRO A 167 26.32 3.80 2.23
CA PRO A 167 27.63 4.20 2.72
C PRO A 167 28.29 5.18 1.75
N GLU A 168 29.07 6.13 2.28
CA GLU A 168 30.05 6.85 1.47
C GLU A 168 31.18 5.90 1.03
N GLU A 169 31.90 6.26 -0.03
CA GLU A 169 32.89 5.38 -0.66
C GLU A 169 34.01 4.99 0.34
N GLY A 170 34.04 3.71 0.73
CA GLY A 170 35.01 3.16 1.69
C GLY A 170 34.50 3.03 3.14
N GLU A 171 33.28 3.46 3.44
CA GLU A 171 32.70 3.35 4.78
C GLU A 171 31.76 2.15 4.94
N LYS A 172 31.53 1.73 6.19
CA LYS A 172 30.54 0.70 6.51
C LYS A 172 29.14 1.35 6.55
N PRO A 173 28.09 0.65 6.08
CA PRO A 173 26.73 1.19 6.11
C PRO A 173 26.30 1.51 7.54
N GLU A 174 25.91 2.76 7.77
CA GLU A 174 25.34 3.21 9.03
C GLU A 174 23.88 2.75 9.11
N VAL A 175 23.52 2.04 10.18
CA VAL A 175 22.14 1.61 10.43
C VAL A 175 21.48 2.60 11.37
N VAL A 176 20.55 3.39 10.83
CA VAL A 176 19.73 4.32 11.61
C VAL A 176 18.50 3.58 12.12
N VAL A 177 18.32 3.59 13.43
CA VAL A 177 17.15 2.99 14.08
C VAL A 177 16.07 4.05 14.25
N SER A 178 14.88 3.76 13.71
CA SER A 178 13.69 4.61 13.80
C SER A 178 12.59 3.91 14.59
N HIS A 179 11.81 4.69 15.35
CA HIS A 179 10.68 4.17 16.13
C HIS A 179 9.36 4.71 15.57
N HIS A 180 8.52 3.80 15.09
CA HIS A 180 7.19 4.09 14.55
C HIS A 180 6.12 3.92 15.63
N PHE A 181 5.43 5.00 15.96
CA PHE A 181 4.32 5.03 16.89
C PHE A 181 3.02 4.84 16.12
N ILE A 182 2.40 3.69 16.32
CA ILE A 182 1.18 3.28 15.62
C ILE A 182 0.00 3.44 16.57
N PHE A 183 -0.86 4.42 16.27
CA PHE A 183 -2.05 4.72 17.04
C PHE A 183 -3.28 4.08 16.43
N LYS A 184 -4.08 3.40 17.26
CA LYS A 184 -5.38 2.82 16.91
C LYS A 184 -6.46 3.34 17.84
N ASP A 185 -7.68 3.37 17.35
CA ASP A 185 -8.85 3.63 18.20
C ASP A 185 -9.14 2.37 19.05
N PRO A 186 -9.15 2.47 20.40
CA PRO A 186 -9.47 1.34 21.27
C PRO A 186 -10.86 0.76 21.01
N LYS A 187 -11.83 1.55 20.53
CA LYS A 187 -13.16 1.06 20.16
C LYS A 187 -13.12 0.22 18.89
N ILE A 188 -12.34 0.65 17.89
CA ILE A 188 -12.12 -0.13 16.66
C ILE A 188 -11.39 -1.43 16.99
N GLU A 189 -10.36 -1.38 17.85
CA GLU A 189 -9.67 -2.61 18.26
C GLU A 189 -10.55 -3.49 19.17
N ARG A 190 -11.36 -2.91 20.07
CA ARG A 190 -12.30 -3.69 20.89
C ARG A 190 -13.34 -4.37 20.02
N ASN A 191 -13.85 -3.68 19.00
CA ASN A 191 -14.72 -4.29 17.99
C ASN A 191 -13.96 -5.37 17.23
N ARG A 192 -12.69 -5.16 16.82
CA ARG A 192 -11.84 -6.23 16.27
C ARG A 192 -11.53 -7.37 17.25
N SER A 193 -11.55 -7.14 18.56
CA SER A 193 -11.28 -8.15 19.60
C SER A 193 -12.55 -8.85 20.09
N LEU A 194 -13.71 -8.23 19.89
CA LEU A 194 -15.04 -8.79 20.05
C LEU A 194 -15.37 -9.61 18.81
N ASP A 195 -15.12 -9.08 17.61
CA ASP A 195 -15.06 -9.80 16.33
C ASP A 195 -14.01 -10.92 16.40
N GLY A 196 -12.84 -10.66 16.97
CA GLY A 196 -11.76 -11.66 17.17
C GLY A 196 -11.95 -12.60 18.36
N LYS A 197 -12.99 -12.41 19.19
CA LYS A 197 -13.45 -13.39 20.19
C LYS A 197 -14.62 -14.22 19.69
N VAL A 198 -15.23 -13.85 18.57
CA VAL A 198 -15.96 -14.82 17.78
C VAL A 198 -14.91 -15.58 16.98
N LYS A 199 -14.54 -16.79 17.45
CA LYS A 199 -14.01 -17.81 16.53
C LYS A 199 -15.12 -18.05 15.51
N ASP A 200 -15.11 -17.31 14.41
CA ASP A 200 -16.31 -17.10 13.63
C ASP A 200 -16.51 -18.21 12.59
N ASN A 201 -17.26 -19.24 12.98
CA ASN A 201 -17.90 -20.19 12.07
C ASN A 201 -18.84 -19.50 11.05
N ARG A 202 -19.06 -18.17 11.10
CA ARG A 202 -19.88 -17.41 10.16
C ARG A 202 -19.24 -17.23 8.77
N LEU A 203 -17.92 -17.28 8.61
CA LEU A 203 -17.32 -17.20 7.26
C LEU A 203 -17.34 -18.54 6.53
N LEU A 204 -17.21 -19.64 7.28
CA LEU A 204 -17.34 -21.00 6.76
C LEU A 204 -18.72 -21.28 6.16
N LYS A 205 -19.78 -20.59 6.60
CA LYS A 205 -21.11 -20.71 6.00
C LYS A 205 -21.15 -20.19 4.56
N TYR A 206 -20.26 -19.25 4.18
CA TYR A 206 -20.22 -18.70 2.83
C TYR A 206 -19.51 -19.62 1.84
N VAL A 207 -18.62 -20.50 2.28
CA VAL A 207 -17.95 -21.46 1.38
C VAL A 207 -18.95 -22.32 0.58
N PRO A 208 -19.95 -23.01 1.18
CA PRO A 208 -20.95 -23.74 0.42
C PRO A 208 -21.92 -22.84 -0.37
N LEU A 209 -22.18 -21.60 0.09
CA LEU A 209 -23.04 -20.65 -0.64
C LEU A 209 -22.35 -20.11 -1.91
N LEU A 210 -21.05 -19.85 -1.83
CA LEU A 210 -20.21 -19.44 -2.94
C LEU A 210 -19.94 -20.60 -3.92
N LEU A 211 -19.89 -21.83 -3.42
CA LEU A 211 -19.82 -23.06 -4.22
C LEU A 211 -21.17 -23.51 -4.80
N SER A 212 -22.26 -22.81 -4.48
CA SER A 212 -23.59 -23.16 -4.98
C SER A 212 -23.63 -23.09 -6.51
N GLY A 213 -24.29 -24.07 -7.14
CA GLY A 213 -24.60 -24.03 -8.58
C GLY A 213 -25.59 -22.91 -8.95
N ASP A 214 -26.26 -22.31 -7.95
CA ASP A 214 -27.23 -21.24 -8.13
C ASP A 214 -26.55 -19.84 -8.17
N PRO A 215 -26.64 -19.11 -9.29
CA PRO A 215 -26.07 -17.76 -9.45
C PRO A 215 -26.61 -16.71 -8.47
N GLU A 216 -27.88 -16.80 -8.06
CA GLU A 216 -28.50 -15.80 -7.17
C GLU A 216 -28.00 -16.00 -5.73
N ILE A 217 -27.88 -17.25 -5.29
CA ILE A 217 -27.30 -17.59 -3.97
C ILE A 217 -25.85 -17.09 -3.89
N ARG A 218 -25.06 -17.32 -4.94
CA ARG A 218 -23.69 -16.80 -5.02
C ARG A 218 -23.65 -15.28 -5.01
N SER A 219 -24.49 -14.62 -5.81
CA SER A 219 -24.51 -13.16 -5.91
C SER A 219 -24.99 -12.49 -4.61
N SER A 220 -25.89 -13.13 -3.87
CA SER A 220 -26.33 -12.67 -2.55
C SER A 220 -25.24 -12.86 -1.51
N ALA A 221 -24.56 -14.01 -1.50
CA ALA A 221 -23.42 -14.28 -0.62
C ALA A 221 -22.27 -13.29 -0.86
N ILE A 222 -21.97 -13.00 -2.13
CA ILE A 222 -20.99 -11.99 -2.52
C ILE A 222 -21.40 -10.61 -2.03
N ARG A 223 -22.67 -10.19 -2.19
CA ARG A 223 -23.18 -8.91 -1.66
C ARG A 223 -23.05 -8.81 -0.14
N GLU A 224 -23.39 -9.86 0.60
CA GLU A 224 -23.19 -9.87 2.04
C GLU A 224 -21.70 -9.78 2.43
N LEU A 225 -20.80 -10.42 1.68
CA LEU A 225 -19.36 -10.29 1.91
C LEU A 225 -18.83 -8.89 1.58
N ILE A 226 -19.42 -8.20 0.59
CA ILE A 226 -19.12 -6.80 0.26
C ILE A 226 -19.44 -5.88 1.45
N ASP A 227 -20.53 -6.16 2.16
CA ASP A 227 -20.99 -5.35 3.30
C ASP A 227 -20.25 -5.66 4.62
N MET A 228 -19.38 -6.69 4.66
CA MET A 228 -18.62 -7.09 5.85
C MET A 228 -17.30 -6.35 6.07
N ASN A 229 -16.85 -6.37 7.34
CA ASN A 229 -15.63 -5.71 7.82
C ASN A 229 -14.36 -6.30 7.17
N HIS A 230 -13.41 -5.43 6.82
CA HIS A 230 -12.23 -5.72 5.98
C HIS A 230 -11.28 -6.84 6.46
N GLY A 231 -11.36 -7.30 7.71
CA GLY A 231 -10.51 -8.39 8.23
C GLY A 231 -11.08 -9.78 7.99
N LEU A 232 -12.39 -9.89 7.74
CA LEU A 232 -13.08 -11.17 7.54
C LEU A 232 -12.92 -11.70 6.10
N VAL A 233 -12.69 -10.81 5.13
CA VAL A 233 -12.45 -11.19 3.73
C VAL A 233 -11.08 -11.89 3.58
N GLU A 234 -10.06 -11.45 4.34
CA GLU A 234 -8.72 -12.07 4.46
C GLU A 234 -8.79 -13.54 4.93
N GLU A 235 -9.60 -13.87 5.94
CA GLU A 235 -9.76 -15.26 6.42
C GLU A 235 -10.49 -16.19 5.42
N LEU A 236 -11.26 -15.62 4.49
CA LEU A 236 -11.90 -16.34 3.40
C LEU A 236 -10.94 -16.61 2.23
N TYR A 237 -9.91 -15.78 2.04
CA TYR A 237 -8.96 -15.93 0.94
C TYR A 237 -8.19 -17.24 1.00
N ASP A 238 -7.55 -17.56 2.13
CA ASP A 238 -6.80 -18.82 2.29
C ASP A 238 -7.67 -20.06 2.08
N LYS A 239 -8.98 -19.95 2.34
CA LYS A 239 -9.95 -21.03 2.17
C LYS A 239 -10.57 -21.08 0.77
N LEU A 240 -10.72 -19.96 0.07
CA LEU A 240 -11.30 -19.92 -1.29
C LEU A 240 -10.25 -20.14 -2.39
N LEU A 241 -8.99 -19.80 -2.12
CA LEU A 241 -7.84 -20.05 -2.98
C LEU A 241 -7.69 -21.53 -3.38
N THR A 242 -8.14 -22.44 -2.50
CA THR A 242 -8.09 -23.89 -2.70
C THR A 242 -9.36 -24.46 -3.33
N VAL A 243 -10.36 -23.62 -3.61
CA VAL A 243 -11.74 -24.05 -3.88
C VAL A 243 -12.23 -23.67 -5.30
N ASP A 244 -12.11 -22.41 -5.74
CA ASP A 244 -12.56 -21.99 -7.08
C ASP A 244 -11.90 -20.66 -7.52
N GLU A 245 -11.32 -20.64 -8.72
CA GLU A 245 -10.68 -19.48 -9.35
C GLU A 245 -11.68 -18.32 -9.59
N LYS A 246 -12.92 -18.62 -10.00
CA LYS A 246 -13.94 -17.59 -10.28
C LYS A 246 -14.41 -16.86 -9.03
N LEU A 247 -14.34 -17.52 -7.88
CA LEU A 247 -14.64 -16.91 -6.58
C LEU A 247 -13.54 -15.94 -6.17
N VAL A 248 -12.27 -16.29 -6.39
CA VAL A 248 -11.13 -15.41 -6.11
C VAL A 248 -11.19 -14.14 -6.96
N GLU A 249 -11.54 -14.26 -8.25
CA GLU A 249 -11.75 -13.09 -9.13
C GLU A 249 -12.84 -12.13 -8.61
N ALA A 250 -13.95 -12.68 -8.12
CA ALA A 250 -15.05 -11.86 -7.60
C ALA A 250 -14.57 -11.01 -6.42
N ILE A 251 -13.71 -11.55 -5.56
CA ILE A 251 -13.15 -10.80 -4.44
C ILE A 251 -12.13 -9.76 -4.91
N PHE A 252 -11.30 -10.05 -5.92
CA PHE A 252 -10.44 -9.03 -6.51
C PHE A 252 -11.23 -7.83 -7.03
N ARG A 253 -12.32 -8.05 -7.78
CA ARG A 253 -13.20 -6.96 -8.25
C ARG A 253 -13.73 -6.11 -7.10
N ILE A 254 -14.08 -6.74 -5.98
CA ILE A 254 -14.59 -6.05 -4.79
C ILE A 254 -13.50 -5.19 -4.16
N LEU A 255 -12.30 -5.75 -3.98
CA LEU A 255 -11.17 -5.00 -3.42
C LEU A 255 -10.72 -3.86 -4.32
N GLU A 256 -10.75 -4.05 -5.65
CA GLU A 256 -10.50 -2.99 -6.63
C GLU A 256 -11.55 -1.88 -6.53
N GLY A 257 -12.85 -2.24 -6.49
CA GLY A 257 -13.93 -1.27 -6.35
C GLY A 257 -13.87 -0.47 -5.04
N LYS A 258 -13.27 -1.04 -3.99
CA LYS A 258 -12.99 -0.36 -2.72
C LYS A 258 -11.66 0.42 -2.73
N GLY A 259 -10.88 0.36 -3.80
CA GLY A 259 -9.56 0.98 -3.90
C GLY A 259 -8.50 0.36 -3.00
N GLU A 260 -8.72 -0.88 -2.54
CA GLU A 260 -7.82 -1.61 -1.65
C GLU A 260 -6.70 -2.30 -2.40
N ILE A 261 -6.97 -2.77 -3.62
CA ILE A 261 -5.95 -3.27 -4.55
C ILE A 261 -6.13 -2.58 -5.90
N GLY A 262 -5.07 -2.46 -6.69
CA GLY A 262 -5.15 -1.73 -7.95
C GLY A 262 -3.82 -1.59 -8.67
N LEU A 263 -3.85 -0.99 -9.87
CA LEU A 263 -2.68 -0.39 -10.49
C LEU A 263 -2.78 1.12 -10.27
N ARG A 264 -1.75 1.73 -9.70
CA ARG A 264 -1.67 3.16 -9.46
C ARG A 264 -0.71 3.80 -10.44
N PHE A 265 -1.21 4.82 -11.14
CA PHE A 265 -0.38 5.74 -11.90
C PHE A 265 0.61 6.45 -10.96
N LEU A 266 1.86 6.52 -11.36
CA LEU A 266 2.93 7.23 -10.64
C LEU A 266 3.23 8.56 -11.32
N TRP A 267 3.66 8.52 -12.57
CA TRP A 267 3.94 9.68 -13.41
C TRP A 267 4.02 9.24 -14.88
N GLN A 268 4.16 10.20 -15.79
CA GLN A 268 4.29 9.95 -17.23
C GLN A 268 5.59 10.57 -17.74
N ASP A 269 6.29 9.86 -18.63
CA ASP A 269 7.47 10.36 -19.34
C ASP A 269 7.37 10.09 -20.86
N LYS A 270 8.49 10.26 -21.57
CA LYS A 270 8.57 10.04 -23.03
C LYS A 270 8.39 8.57 -23.44
N SER A 271 8.57 7.63 -22.52
CA SER A 271 8.39 6.19 -22.73
C SER A 271 7.00 5.68 -22.39
N GLY A 272 6.21 6.45 -21.65
CA GLY A 272 4.80 6.15 -21.39
C GLY A 272 4.35 6.55 -19.99
N SER A 273 3.19 6.06 -19.60
CA SER A 273 2.71 6.18 -18.23
C SER A 273 3.37 5.11 -17.37
N ILE A 274 3.84 5.46 -16.17
CA ILE A 274 4.43 4.51 -15.23
C ILE A 274 3.39 4.15 -14.19
N TYR A 275 3.17 2.85 -14.01
CA TYR A 275 2.25 2.31 -13.01
C TYR A 275 3.02 1.50 -11.97
N ARG A 276 2.40 1.29 -10.82
CA ARG A 276 2.78 0.24 -9.87
C ARG A 276 1.56 -0.48 -9.32
N PRO A 277 1.66 -1.76 -8.98
CA PRO A 277 0.65 -2.41 -8.17
C PRO A 277 0.55 -1.73 -6.81
N PHE A 278 -0.67 -1.57 -6.33
CA PHE A 278 -0.96 -1.05 -5.01
C PHE A 278 -1.79 -2.07 -4.25
N PHE A 279 -1.39 -2.30 -3.02
CA PHE A 279 -2.12 -3.08 -2.04
C PHE A 279 -2.18 -2.24 -0.76
N ALA A 280 -3.38 -1.93 -0.29
CA ALA A 280 -3.60 -1.11 0.91
C ALA A 280 -3.05 -1.76 2.18
N ARG A 281 -2.77 -3.06 2.10
CA ARG A 281 -2.17 -3.90 3.13
C ARG A 281 -1.19 -4.87 2.46
N GLU A 282 -0.28 -5.41 3.26
CA GLU A 282 0.63 -6.46 2.80
C GLU A 282 -0.17 -7.72 2.49
N LEU A 283 -0.08 -8.21 1.26
CA LEU A 283 -0.66 -9.49 0.84
C LEU A 283 0.45 -10.55 0.72
N PRO A 284 0.15 -11.83 0.95
CA PRO A 284 1.04 -12.93 0.56
C PRO A 284 1.38 -12.85 -0.94
N ASP A 285 2.61 -13.21 -1.30
CA ASP A 285 3.07 -13.11 -2.70
C ASP A 285 2.24 -13.98 -3.64
N GLU A 286 1.80 -15.16 -3.22
CA GLU A 286 0.88 -16.01 -4.01
C GLU A 286 -0.42 -15.26 -4.41
N LEU A 287 -0.95 -14.44 -3.51
CA LEU A 287 -2.14 -13.64 -3.77
C LEU A 287 -1.85 -12.45 -4.69
N LYS A 288 -0.68 -11.82 -4.53
CA LYS A 288 -0.24 -10.77 -5.45
C LYS A 288 -0.09 -11.33 -6.87
N ILE A 289 0.53 -12.50 -7.01
CA ILE A 289 0.72 -13.17 -8.30
C ILE A 289 -0.62 -13.47 -8.96
N ARG A 290 -1.55 -14.13 -8.24
CA ARG A 290 -2.88 -14.42 -8.80
C ARG A 290 -3.65 -13.17 -9.19
N TYR A 291 -3.58 -12.11 -8.38
CA TYR A 291 -4.21 -10.84 -8.71
C TYR A 291 -3.61 -10.22 -9.98
N LEU A 292 -2.28 -10.26 -10.14
CA LEU A 292 -1.59 -9.75 -11.32
C LEU A 292 -1.94 -10.55 -12.58
N ILE A 293 -2.01 -11.89 -12.49
CA ILE A 293 -2.49 -12.74 -13.58
C ILE A 293 -3.93 -12.39 -13.95
N TYR A 294 -4.82 -12.29 -12.95
CA TYR A 294 -6.20 -11.81 -13.14
C TYR A 294 -6.26 -10.45 -13.84
N LYS A 295 -5.34 -9.53 -13.53
CA LYS A 295 -5.27 -8.22 -14.18
C LYS A 295 -4.88 -8.31 -15.65
N MET A 296 -4.00 -9.23 -16.04
CA MET A 296 -3.61 -9.44 -17.43
C MET A 296 -4.77 -9.90 -18.32
N ASP A 297 -5.78 -10.53 -17.73
CA ASP A 297 -7.01 -10.93 -18.42
C ASP A 297 -8.03 -9.82 -18.61
N ARG A 298 -7.70 -8.59 -18.18
CA ARG A 298 -8.49 -7.38 -18.42
C ARG A 298 -7.88 -6.55 -19.54
N ASP A 299 -8.68 -5.61 -20.06
CA ASP A 299 -8.22 -4.61 -21.01
C ASP A 299 -7.28 -3.62 -20.29
N LEU A 300 -5.98 -3.92 -20.31
CA LEU A 300 -4.92 -3.06 -19.79
C LEU A 300 -4.35 -2.20 -20.91
N SER A 301 -4.01 -0.95 -20.60
CA SER A 301 -3.12 -0.17 -21.47
C SER A 301 -1.74 -0.83 -21.56
N SER A 302 -0.97 -0.53 -22.61
CA SER A 302 0.38 -1.07 -22.77
C SER A 302 1.29 -0.79 -21.57
N SER A 303 1.19 0.41 -20.99
CA SER A 303 1.90 0.80 -19.78
C SER A 303 1.50 0.00 -18.54
N GLU A 304 0.22 -0.32 -18.39
CA GLU A 304 -0.25 -1.16 -17.29
C GLU A 304 0.20 -2.61 -17.46
N LEU A 305 0.14 -3.13 -18.70
CA LEU A 305 0.60 -4.48 -19.00
C LEU A 305 2.11 -4.64 -18.76
N GLU A 306 2.92 -3.68 -19.21
CA GLU A 306 4.37 -3.63 -18.93
C GLU A 306 4.66 -3.68 -17.43
N CYS A 307 3.91 -2.89 -16.65
CA CYS A 307 4.00 -2.86 -15.20
C CYS A 307 3.66 -4.22 -14.57
N VAL A 308 2.58 -4.86 -15.01
CA VAL A 308 2.14 -6.16 -14.49
C VAL A 308 3.16 -7.26 -14.81
N ILE A 309 3.66 -7.33 -16.05
CA ILE A 309 4.70 -8.29 -16.46
C ILE A 309 5.97 -8.10 -15.60
N SER A 310 6.41 -6.85 -15.43
CA SER A 310 7.60 -6.54 -14.65
C SER A 310 7.46 -6.94 -13.18
N GLU A 311 6.29 -6.75 -12.58
CA GLU A 311 6.06 -7.13 -11.18
C GLU A 311 5.98 -8.65 -11.00
N LEU A 312 5.36 -9.37 -11.94
CA LEU A 312 5.37 -10.84 -11.95
C LEU A 312 6.80 -11.39 -12.00
N GLY A 313 7.69 -10.74 -12.76
CA GLY A 313 9.12 -11.02 -12.76
C GLY A 313 9.76 -10.88 -11.37
N LYS A 314 9.49 -9.77 -10.67
CA LYS A 314 10.03 -9.53 -9.32
C LYS A 314 9.51 -10.50 -8.27
N LEU A 315 8.27 -10.96 -8.43
CA LEU A 315 7.63 -11.94 -7.54
C LEU A 315 8.03 -13.39 -7.88
N ASN A 316 8.88 -13.60 -8.89
CA ASN A 316 9.33 -14.91 -9.34
C ASN A 316 8.16 -15.84 -9.74
N ALA A 317 7.14 -15.28 -10.39
CA ALA A 317 5.89 -15.94 -10.75
C ALA A 317 6.02 -16.81 -12.01
N VAL A 318 6.73 -17.93 -11.92
CA VAL A 318 6.98 -18.85 -13.06
C VAL A 318 5.67 -19.32 -13.71
N GLU A 319 4.61 -19.52 -12.92
CA GLU A 319 3.27 -19.91 -13.39
C GLU A 319 2.62 -18.90 -14.35
N SER A 320 3.10 -17.66 -14.38
CA SER A 320 2.54 -16.59 -15.24
C SER A 320 3.05 -16.64 -16.69
N ILE A 321 4.06 -17.46 -17.00
CA ILE A 321 4.71 -17.52 -18.33
C ILE A 321 3.69 -17.67 -19.47
N PRO A 322 2.71 -18.60 -19.44
CA PRO A 322 1.74 -18.76 -20.53
C PRO A 322 0.91 -17.49 -20.76
N ALA A 323 0.44 -16.84 -19.69
CA ALA A 323 -0.33 -15.60 -19.78
C ALA A 323 0.52 -14.44 -20.33
N ILE A 324 1.80 -14.36 -19.94
CA ILE A 324 2.74 -13.36 -20.49
C ILE A 324 2.94 -13.55 -21.99
N ILE A 325 3.12 -14.79 -22.47
CA ILE A 325 3.27 -15.08 -23.90
C ILE A 325 2.03 -14.60 -24.68
N GLU A 326 0.82 -14.96 -24.22
CA GLU A 326 -0.43 -14.62 -24.91
C GLU A 326 -0.61 -13.10 -25.04
N LYS A 327 -0.34 -12.35 -23.96
CA LYS A 327 -0.57 -10.90 -23.94
C LYS A 327 0.53 -10.12 -24.65
N ALA A 328 1.79 -10.53 -24.50
CA ALA A 328 2.94 -9.84 -25.10
C ALA A 328 2.90 -9.85 -26.63
N GLU A 329 2.32 -10.89 -27.26
CA GLU A 329 2.22 -11.02 -28.72
C GLU A 329 1.44 -9.88 -29.39
N LYS A 330 0.48 -9.27 -28.67
CA LYS A 330 -0.34 -8.16 -29.15
C LYS A 330 0.06 -6.81 -28.56
N ALA A 331 1.11 -6.78 -27.74
CA ALA A 331 1.48 -5.61 -26.94
C ALA A 331 2.53 -4.71 -27.61
N SER A 332 2.87 -3.61 -26.94
CA SER A 332 3.89 -2.65 -27.38
C SER A 332 5.31 -3.22 -27.26
N LEU A 333 6.28 -2.54 -27.87
CA LEU A 333 7.70 -2.92 -27.80
C LEU A 333 8.20 -3.05 -26.35
N ASN A 334 7.83 -2.13 -25.45
CA ASN A 334 8.23 -2.21 -24.04
C ASN A 334 7.69 -3.46 -23.34
N CYS A 335 6.45 -3.87 -23.65
CA CYS A 335 5.88 -5.09 -23.08
C CYS A 335 6.65 -6.34 -23.54
N ILE A 336 7.09 -6.37 -24.80
CA ILE A 336 7.91 -7.45 -25.34
C ILE A 336 9.26 -7.50 -24.64
N MET A 337 9.89 -6.35 -24.40
CA MET A 337 11.15 -6.26 -23.66
C MET A 337 11.00 -6.73 -22.21
N ALA A 338 9.94 -6.28 -21.52
CA ALA A 338 9.63 -6.73 -20.16
C ALA A 338 9.40 -8.25 -20.12
N ALA A 339 8.66 -8.80 -21.08
CA ALA A 339 8.42 -10.24 -21.20
C ALA A 339 9.72 -11.01 -21.47
N ALA A 340 10.55 -10.56 -22.42
CA ALA A 340 11.84 -11.18 -22.73
C ALA A 340 12.75 -11.21 -21.50
N LYS A 341 12.79 -10.12 -20.72
CA LYS A 341 13.52 -10.08 -19.46
C LYS A 341 13.04 -11.17 -18.49
N VAL A 342 11.72 -11.23 -18.24
CA VAL A 342 11.11 -12.25 -17.36
C VAL A 342 11.42 -13.67 -17.84
N PHE A 343 11.31 -13.93 -19.14
CA PHE A 343 11.60 -15.26 -19.70
C PHE A 343 13.06 -15.66 -19.58
N GLY A 344 13.99 -14.73 -19.75
CA GLY A 344 15.42 -14.99 -19.55
C GLY A 344 15.77 -15.21 -18.08
N ASP A 345 15.16 -14.44 -17.16
CA ASP A 345 15.34 -14.61 -15.71
C ASP A 345 14.79 -15.96 -15.23
N PHE A 346 13.63 -16.38 -15.74
CA PHE A 346 13.01 -17.65 -15.39
C PHE A 346 13.52 -18.83 -16.21
N LYS A 347 14.36 -18.60 -17.21
CA LYS A 347 14.83 -19.61 -18.18
C LYS A 347 13.66 -20.38 -18.82
N ALA A 348 12.62 -19.65 -19.20
CA ALA A 348 11.34 -20.18 -19.70
C ALA A 348 11.46 -20.82 -21.09
N VAL A 349 11.59 -22.14 -21.17
CA VAL A 349 11.73 -22.88 -22.44
C VAL A 349 10.49 -22.72 -23.33
N GLU A 350 9.31 -22.62 -22.73
CA GLU A 350 8.02 -22.44 -23.41
C GLU A 350 7.94 -21.11 -24.19
N ALA A 351 8.75 -20.12 -23.83
CA ALA A 351 8.77 -18.83 -24.49
C ALA A 351 9.67 -18.77 -25.74
N VAL A 352 10.45 -19.81 -26.05
CA VAL A 352 11.43 -19.81 -27.15
C VAL A 352 10.78 -19.51 -28.50
N ASP A 353 9.65 -20.17 -28.82
CA ASP A 353 8.96 -19.96 -30.10
C ASP A 353 8.39 -18.54 -30.23
N PHE A 354 7.98 -17.93 -29.12
CA PHE A 354 7.55 -16.53 -29.09
C PHE A 354 8.75 -15.60 -29.34
N LEU A 355 9.85 -15.79 -28.61
CA LEU A 355 11.06 -14.97 -28.73
C LEU A 355 11.68 -15.04 -30.14
N LEU A 356 11.73 -16.23 -30.75
CA LEU A 356 12.19 -16.39 -32.13
C LEU A 356 11.28 -15.69 -33.13
N ARG A 357 9.95 -15.74 -32.92
CA ARG A 357 8.99 -15.02 -33.75
C ARG A 357 9.16 -13.50 -33.68
N CYS A 358 9.48 -12.98 -32.50
CA CYS A 358 9.78 -11.56 -32.33
C CYS A 358 10.98 -11.11 -33.17
N LEU A 359 11.95 -11.99 -33.46
CA LEU A 359 13.10 -11.66 -34.31
C LEU A 359 12.83 -11.76 -35.82
N TYR A 360 11.63 -12.15 -36.25
CA TYR A 360 11.31 -12.14 -37.67
C TYR A 360 11.28 -10.72 -38.23
N PRO A 361 11.81 -10.50 -39.45
CA PRO A 361 11.83 -9.19 -40.08
C PRO A 361 10.42 -8.56 -40.12
N GLY A 362 10.31 -7.33 -39.61
CA GLY A 362 9.06 -6.56 -39.62
C GLY A 362 8.18 -6.77 -38.38
N PHE A 363 8.45 -7.76 -37.51
CA PHE A 363 7.65 -7.97 -36.32
C PHE A 363 7.82 -6.82 -35.32
N LEU A 364 9.04 -6.57 -34.84
CA LEU A 364 9.29 -5.51 -33.85
C LEU A 364 9.01 -4.13 -34.43
N GLU A 365 9.32 -3.92 -35.71
CA GLU A 365 9.05 -2.69 -36.42
C GLU A 365 7.55 -2.36 -36.45
N SER A 366 6.69 -3.39 -36.51
CA SER A 366 5.22 -3.21 -36.42
C SER A 366 4.71 -2.80 -35.02
N LYS A 367 5.57 -2.87 -33.99
CA LYS A 367 5.23 -2.58 -32.58
C LYS A 367 5.75 -1.23 -32.09
N VAL A 368 6.40 -0.47 -32.96
CA VAL A 368 6.93 0.86 -32.64
C VAL A 368 5.85 1.91 -32.84
N ASP A 369 5.51 2.61 -31.76
CA ASP A 369 4.66 3.80 -31.83
C ASP A 369 5.47 5.00 -32.36
N SER A 370 4.83 5.87 -33.14
CA SER A 370 5.48 7.10 -33.65
C SER A 370 5.81 8.08 -32.51
N PRO A 371 7.00 8.70 -32.49
CA PRO A 371 8.05 8.66 -33.52
C PRO A 371 8.95 7.42 -33.43
N PHE A 372 9.33 6.91 -34.61
CA PHE A 372 10.21 5.75 -34.76
C PHE A 372 11.56 5.98 -34.07
N ASP A 373 11.89 5.13 -33.10
CA ASP A 373 13.13 5.17 -32.33
C ASP A 373 13.94 3.89 -32.62
N GLU A 374 14.92 4.01 -33.53
CA GLU A 374 15.77 2.90 -33.96
C GLU A 374 16.63 2.34 -32.82
N SER A 375 16.96 3.18 -31.82
CA SER A 375 17.76 2.74 -30.66
C SER A 375 17.01 1.75 -29.78
N LYS A 376 15.71 1.97 -29.58
CA LYS A 376 14.84 1.05 -28.82
C LYS A 376 14.60 -0.27 -29.53
N LEU A 377 14.53 -0.25 -30.86
CA LEU A 377 14.40 -1.48 -31.64
C LEU A 377 15.62 -2.38 -31.45
N GLU A 378 16.82 -1.79 -31.46
CA GLU A 378 18.04 -2.55 -31.22
C GLU A 378 18.10 -3.06 -29.77
N GLU A 379 17.75 -2.23 -28.79
CA GLU A 379 17.66 -2.65 -27.38
C GLU A 379 16.69 -3.84 -27.20
N ALA A 380 15.55 -3.83 -27.88
CA ALA A 380 14.60 -4.93 -27.84
C ALA A 380 15.18 -6.21 -28.44
N ARG A 381 15.92 -6.13 -29.55
CA ARG A 381 16.61 -7.27 -30.16
C ARG A 381 17.67 -7.84 -29.23
N GLU A 382 18.51 -6.99 -28.66
CA GLU A 382 19.54 -7.39 -27.69
C GLU A 382 18.93 -8.12 -26.49
N MET A 383 17.82 -7.59 -25.92
CA MET A 383 17.10 -8.22 -24.81
C MET A 383 16.54 -9.60 -25.19
N ILE A 384 15.97 -9.75 -26.38
CA ILE A 384 15.43 -11.03 -26.87
C ILE A 384 16.56 -12.05 -27.07
N VAL A 385 17.68 -11.63 -27.66
CA VAL A 385 18.86 -12.50 -27.84
C VAL A 385 19.42 -12.94 -26.49
N TRP A 386 19.55 -12.00 -25.54
CA TRP A 386 19.97 -12.32 -24.18
C TRP A 386 19.05 -13.36 -23.52
N ALA A 387 17.73 -13.22 -23.67
CA ALA A 387 16.77 -14.15 -23.10
C ALA A 387 16.92 -15.55 -23.70
N LEU A 388 17.05 -15.65 -25.04
CA LEU A 388 17.30 -16.91 -25.74
C LEU A 388 18.60 -17.58 -25.30
N GLU A 389 19.68 -16.82 -25.10
CA GLU A 389 20.95 -17.35 -24.59
C GLU A 389 20.84 -17.89 -23.16
N LYS A 390 20.10 -17.19 -22.29
CA LYS A 390 19.84 -17.63 -20.91
C LYS A 390 19.07 -18.94 -20.87
N ILE A 391 18.01 -19.05 -21.66
CA ILE A 391 17.20 -20.26 -21.78
C ILE A 391 18.06 -21.42 -22.33
N ARG A 392 18.84 -21.17 -23.38
CA ARG A 392 19.70 -22.19 -24.02
C ARG A 392 20.70 -22.83 -23.04
N LYS A 393 21.34 -22.02 -22.19
CA LYS A 393 22.34 -22.51 -21.21
C LYS A 393 21.72 -23.52 -20.24
N GLU A 394 20.48 -23.30 -19.81
CA GLU A 394 19.77 -24.23 -18.91
C GLU A 394 19.47 -25.57 -19.59
N THR A 395 19.01 -25.55 -20.84
CA THR A 395 18.76 -26.78 -21.60
C THR A 395 20.02 -27.60 -21.86
N SER A 396 21.19 -26.96 -21.96
CA SER A 396 22.47 -27.67 -22.13
C SER A 396 23.07 -28.21 -20.82
N GLU A 397 22.67 -27.67 -19.67
CA GLU A 397 23.12 -28.13 -18.34
C GLU A 397 22.27 -29.29 -17.79
N ASN A 398 21.04 -29.45 -18.30
CA ASN A 398 20.09 -30.49 -17.90
C ASN A 398 20.00 -31.70 -18.86
N THR A 399 20.83 -31.73 -19.92
CA THR A 399 21.07 -32.89 -20.82
C THR A 399 22.46 -33.43 -20.61
#